data_AF-A0A948UTZ5-F1
#
_entry.id   AF-A0A948UTZ5-F1
#
_cell.length_a   1.000
_cell.length_b   1.000
_cell.length_c   1.000
_cell.angle_alpha   90.00
_cell.angle_beta   90.00
_cell.angle_gamma   90.00
#
_symmetry.space_group_name_H-M   'P 1'
#
loop_
_entity.id
_entity.type
_entity.pdbx_description
1 polymer ?
#
loop_
_entity_poly.entity_id
_entity_poly.type
_entity_poly.pdbx_seq_one_letter_code
_entity_poly.pdbx_strand_id
1 'polypeptide(L)'
;SSSLLKLIKKFRKKENHIVGCNFSCWKSDMEKINGFDEDFLMPTTGEDTDIERRMRHFGIKMNSCRYSANVIHLYHKKIFNNEISTQTKALMENKKDIFVCKNGLKKEEI
;
A
#
# COMPACT_ATOMS: atom_id res chain seq x y z
N SER A 1 -26.77 2.18 -16.61
CA SER A 1 -25.55 2.43 -15.79
C SER A 1 -25.20 3.91 -15.86
N SER A 2 -25.25 4.58 -14.70
CA SER A 2 -25.36 6.05 -14.52
C SER A 2 -24.24 6.87 -15.17
N SER A 3 -24.61 7.91 -15.93
CA SER A 3 -23.72 8.92 -16.55
C SER A 3 -22.70 9.49 -15.56
N LEU A 4 -23.10 9.63 -14.29
CA LEU A 4 -22.26 10.16 -13.21
C LEU A 4 -21.02 9.30 -12.93
N LEU A 5 -21.14 7.97 -12.96
CA LEU A 5 -20.00 7.09 -12.69
C LEU A 5 -18.96 7.17 -13.81
N LYS A 6 -19.41 7.34 -15.06
CA LYS A 6 -18.52 7.55 -16.21
C LYS A 6 -17.76 8.87 -16.07
N LEU A 7 -18.46 9.93 -15.65
CA LEU A 7 -17.86 11.24 -15.41
C LEU A 7 -16.82 11.18 -14.28
N ILE A 8 -17.15 10.58 -13.14
CA ILE A 8 -16.21 10.41 -12.02
C ILE A 8 -14.96 9.64 -12.46
N LYS A 9 -15.12 8.54 -13.21
CA LYS A 9 -13.99 7.76 -13.73
C LYS A 9 -13.07 8.58 -14.63
N LYS A 10 -13.59 9.54 -15.41
CA LYS A 10 -12.78 10.46 -16.23
C LYS A 10 -11.87 11.36 -15.38
N PHE A 11 -12.31 11.73 -14.17
CA PHE A 11 -11.53 12.58 -13.25
C PHE A 11 -10.63 11.80 -12.28
N ARG A 12 -10.71 10.46 -12.25
CA ARG A 12 -9.79 9.66 -11.44
C ARG A 12 -8.39 9.73 -12.06
N LYS A 13 -7.36 9.88 -11.20
CA LYS A 13 -5.97 9.80 -11.66
C LYS A 13 -5.72 8.41 -12.25
N LYS A 14 -4.84 8.36 -13.26
CA LYS A 14 -4.44 7.11 -13.91
C LYS A 14 -3.57 6.25 -12.99
N GLU A 15 -2.75 6.91 -12.16
CA GLU A 15 -1.93 6.30 -11.12
C GLU A 15 -2.64 6.41 -9.78
N ASN A 16 -3.03 5.25 -9.24
CA ASN A 16 -3.70 5.11 -7.97
C ASN A 16 -2.73 4.42 -7.00
N HIS A 17 -2.10 5.21 -6.15
CA HIS A 17 -1.27 4.69 -5.07
C HIS A 17 -2.12 4.32 -3.86
N ILE A 18 -1.66 3.32 -3.12
CA ILE A 18 -2.29 2.95 -1.84
C ILE A 18 -1.95 4.02 -0.81
N VAL A 19 -2.94 4.36 0.02
CA VAL A 19 -2.73 5.08 1.27
C VAL A 19 -3.31 4.19 2.35
N GLY A 20 -2.46 3.71 3.25
CA GLY A 20 -2.77 2.66 4.22
C GLY A 20 -3.96 2.98 5.10
N CYS A 21 -4.17 4.26 5.40
CA CYS A 21 -5.29 4.70 6.23
C CYS A 21 -6.67 4.44 5.59
N ASN A 22 -6.78 4.25 4.28
CA ASN A 22 -8.05 4.06 3.57
C ASN A 22 -7.90 3.23 2.29
N PHE A 23 -7.70 1.92 2.44
CA PHE A 23 -7.78 0.97 1.34
C PHE A 23 -8.47 -0.33 1.76
N SER A 24 -8.84 -1.13 0.76
CA SER A 24 -9.39 -2.48 0.96
C SER A 24 -8.90 -3.37 -0.17
N CYS A 25 -8.63 -4.64 0.12
CA CYS A 25 -8.27 -5.65 -0.87
C CYS A 25 -8.98 -6.97 -0.54
N TRP A 26 -8.95 -7.90 -1.49
CA TRP A 26 -9.37 -9.28 -1.21
C TRP A 26 -8.39 -9.93 -0.24
N LYS A 27 -8.91 -10.77 0.65
CA LYS A 27 -8.07 -11.55 1.57
C LYS A 27 -7.06 -12.40 0.80
N SER A 28 -7.50 -13.07 -0.27
CA SER A 28 -6.64 -13.89 -1.12
C SER A 28 -5.48 -13.12 -1.75
N ASP A 29 -5.71 -11.86 -2.13
CA ASP A 29 -4.66 -11.00 -2.71
C ASP A 29 -3.61 -10.63 -1.65
N MET A 30 -4.06 -10.37 -0.42
CA MET A 30 -3.17 -10.10 0.71
C MET A 30 -2.36 -11.34 1.10
N GLU A 31 -2.99 -12.52 1.14
CA GLU A 31 -2.31 -13.79 1.41
C GLU A 31 -1.28 -14.13 0.31
N LYS A 32 -1.55 -13.78 -0.95
CA LYS A 32 -0.65 -14.02 -2.08
C LYS A 32 0.70 -13.30 -1.94
N ILE A 33 0.72 -12.13 -1.31
CA ILE A 33 1.96 -11.37 -1.06
C ILE A 33 2.58 -11.70 0.32
N ASN A 34 1.97 -12.60 1.10
CA ASN A 34 2.27 -12.86 2.51
C ASN A 34 2.00 -11.68 3.46
N GLY A 35 1.04 -10.81 3.14
CA GLY A 35 0.62 -9.70 3.99
C GLY A 35 1.61 -8.53 4.07
N PHE A 36 1.54 -7.76 5.17
CA PHE A 36 2.51 -6.72 5.45
C PHE A 36 3.89 -7.32 5.75
N ASP A 37 4.94 -6.61 5.37
CA ASP A 37 6.30 -6.98 5.72
C ASP A 37 6.63 -6.40 7.10
N GLU A 38 6.80 -7.26 8.09
CA GLU A 38 7.03 -6.87 9.48
C GLU A 38 8.47 -6.41 9.75
N ASP A 39 9.33 -6.38 8.73
CA ASP A 39 10.64 -5.72 8.85
C ASP A 39 10.54 -4.18 8.83
N PHE A 40 9.37 -3.62 8.48
CA PHE A 40 9.10 -2.19 8.59
C PHE A 40 8.81 -1.82 10.05
N LEU A 41 9.79 -1.20 10.71
CA LEU A 41 9.76 -0.96 12.17
C LEU A 41 8.90 0.22 12.61
N MET A 42 8.53 1.14 11.71
CA MET A 42 7.82 2.37 12.10
C MET A 42 6.70 2.73 11.14
N PRO A 43 5.48 3.00 11.67
CA PRO A 43 4.32 3.34 10.86
C PRO A 43 4.44 4.77 10.37
N THR A 44 4.90 4.98 9.14
CA THR A 44 4.82 6.29 8.46
C THR A 44 5.48 6.31 7.09
N THR A 45 6.32 5.33 6.74
CA THR A 45 7.12 5.39 5.53
C THR A 45 7.29 4.00 4.94
N GLY A 46 6.96 3.87 3.65
CA GLY A 46 7.33 2.73 2.82
C GLY A 46 6.41 1.51 2.92
N GLU A 47 5.75 1.27 4.05
CA GLU A 47 4.89 0.08 4.26
C GLU A 47 3.75 -0.03 3.22
N ASP A 48 3.07 1.08 2.94
CA ASP A 48 1.98 1.14 1.96
C ASP A 48 2.50 0.93 0.54
N THR A 49 3.65 1.55 0.22
CA THR A 49 4.31 1.43 -1.09
C THR A 49 4.80 0.01 -1.33
N ASP A 50 5.26 -0.67 -0.28
CA ASP A 50 5.69 -2.06 -0.33
C ASP A 50 4.52 -3.00 -0.62
N ILE A 51 3.36 -2.81 0.02
CA ILE A 51 2.15 -3.56 -0.35
C ILE A 51 1.77 -3.30 -1.80
N GLU A 52 1.76 -2.04 -2.23
CA GLU A 52 1.37 -1.67 -3.58
C GLU A 52 2.26 -2.33 -4.64
N ARG A 53 3.59 -2.25 -4.49
CA ARG A 53 4.52 -2.82 -5.49
C ARG A 53 4.35 -4.34 -5.60
N ARG A 54 4.16 -5.03 -4.46
CA ARG A 54 3.98 -6.49 -4.41
C ARG A 54 2.67 -6.92 -5.04
N MET A 55 1.57 -6.21 -4.74
CA MET A 55 0.28 -6.47 -5.37
C MET A 55 0.32 -6.24 -6.90
N ARG A 56 0.95 -5.14 -7.34
CA ARG A 56 1.09 -4.84 -8.77
C ARG A 56 1.90 -5.88 -9.52
N HIS A 57 2.95 -6.43 -8.90
CA HIS A 57 3.74 -7.52 -9.48
C HIS A 57 2.87 -8.73 -9.82
N PHE A 58 1.91 -9.08 -8.95
CA PHE A 58 0.96 -10.16 -9.19
C PHE A 58 -0.22 -9.78 -10.11
N GLY A 59 -0.16 -8.64 -10.79
CA GLY A 59 -1.18 -8.17 -11.72
C GLY A 59 -2.43 -7.58 -11.06
N ILE A 60 -2.41 -7.37 -9.75
CA ILE A 60 -3.55 -6.83 -9.01
C ILE A 60 -3.68 -5.33 -9.32
N LYS A 61 -4.87 -4.93 -9.79
CA LYS A 61 -5.14 -3.55 -10.25
C LYS A 61 -5.63 -2.66 -9.11
N MET A 62 -5.04 -1.47 -9.01
CA MET A 62 -5.47 -0.46 -8.04
C MET A 62 -6.64 0.38 -8.55
N ASN A 63 -7.77 0.30 -7.86
CA ASN A 63 -8.97 1.06 -8.16
C ASN A 63 -9.16 2.19 -7.14
N SER A 64 -9.10 3.45 -7.59
CA SER A 64 -9.38 4.58 -6.70
C SER A 64 -10.87 4.77 -6.45
N CYS A 65 -11.21 5.04 -5.18
CA CYS A 65 -12.54 5.47 -4.74
C CYS A 65 -12.66 7.00 -4.57
N ARG A 66 -11.67 7.78 -5.05
CA ARG A 66 -11.71 9.24 -4.99
C ARG A 66 -12.98 9.77 -5.67
N TYR A 67 -13.61 10.76 -5.03
CA TYR A 67 -14.90 11.34 -5.44
C TYR A 67 -16.09 10.38 -5.38
N SER A 68 -15.96 9.25 -4.68
CA SER A 68 -17.05 8.27 -4.51
C SER A 68 -17.23 7.80 -3.07
N ALA A 69 -16.20 7.92 -2.23
CA ALA A 69 -16.26 7.66 -0.80
C ALA A 69 -15.72 8.88 -0.04
N ASN A 70 -16.51 9.37 0.91
CA ASN A 70 -16.09 10.43 1.82
C ASN A 70 -15.33 9.81 3.00
N VAL A 71 -14.20 10.41 3.36
CA VAL A 71 -13.34 9.98 4.47
C VAL A 71 -13.00 11.22 5.30
N ILE A 72 -13.02 11.06 6.62
CA ILE A 72 -12.59 12.09 7.57
C ILE A 72 -11.40 11.52 8.35
N HIS A 73 -10.26 12.21 8.30
CA HIS A 73 -9.09 11.89 9.13
C HIS A 73 -9.05 12.89 10.29
N LEU A 74 -9.14 12.39 11.52
CA LEU A 74 -8.93 13.23 12.71
C LEU A 74 -7.49 13.74 12.72
N TYR A 75 -7.34 15.06 12.87
CA TYR A 75 -6.03 15.69 12.86
C TYR A 75 -5.17 15.22 14.05
N HIS A 76 -3.93 14.89 13.75
CA HIS A 76 -2.87 14.69 14.73
C HIS A 76 -1.55 15.22 14.16
N LYS A 77 -0.61 15.58 15.04
CA LYS A 77 0.74 15.97 14.61
C LYS A 77 1.40 14.79 13.89
N LYS A 78 2.03 15.07 12.74
CA LYS A 78 2.83 14.06 12.03
C LYS A 78 4.09 13.80 12.84
N ILE A 79 4.40 12.52 13.02
CA ILE A 79 5.66 12.07 13.62
C ILE A 79 6.54 11.64 12.44
N PHE A 80 7.66 12.32 12.23
CA PHE A 80 8.62 11.96 11.19
C PHE A 80 9.99 11.77 11.83
N ASN A 81 10.65 10.67 11.49
CA ASN A 81 12.00 10.37 11.93
C ASN A 81 12.89 10.16 10.69
N ASN A 82 13.90 11.01 10.55
CA ASN A 82 14.82 11.00 9.40
C ASN A 82 15.65 9.71 9.31
N GLU A 83 16.11 9.19 10.45
CA GLU A 83 16.92 7.96 10.49
C GLU A 83 16.10 6.78 9.99
N ILE A 84 14.87 6.69 10.46
CA ILE A 84 13.93 5.63 10.08
C ILE A 84 13.56 5.75 8.61
N SER A 85 13.29 6.96 8.11
CA SER A 85 13.06 7.14 6.67
C SER A 85 14.25 6.67 5.82
N THR A 86 15.47 6.82 6.32
CA THR A 86 16.69 6.36 5.63
C THR A 86 16.80 4.83 5.67
N GLN A 87 16.54 4.22 6.83
CA GLN A 87 16.50 2.77 6.99
C GLN A 87 15.42 2.13 6.10
N THR A 88 14.21 2.70 6.07
CA THR A 88 13.13 2.27 5.19
C THR A 88 13.53 2.33 3.72
N LYS A 89 14.20 3.40 3.27
CA LYS A 89 14.66 3.51 1.88
C LYS A 89 15.66 2.41 1.54
N ALA A 90 16.63 2.15 2.41
CA ALA A 90 17.58 1.07 2.23
C ALA A 90 16.90 -0.31 2.20
N LEU A 91 15.92 -0.53 3.09
CA LEU A 91 15.11 -1.75 3.13
C LEU A 91 14.35 -1.95 1.82
N MET A 92 13.70 -0.90 1.31
CA MET A 92 12.97 -0.95 0.04
C MET A 92 13.87 -1.25 -1.15
N GLU A 93 15.07 -0.66 -1.20
CA GLU A 93 16.04 -0.94 -2.27
C GLU A 93 16.52 -2.40 -2.21
N ASN A 94 16.87 -2.90 -1.02
CA ASN A 94 17.30 -4.29 -0.81
C ASN A 94 16.20 -5.30 -1.19
N LYS A 95 14.93 -4.91 -1.06
CA LYS A 95 13.78 -5.78 -1.31
C LYS A 95 13.11 -5.52 -2.66
N LYS A 96 13.65 -4.69 -3.55
CA LYS A 96 12.99 -4.25 -4.79
C LYS A 96 12.46 -5.39 -5.68
N ASP A 97 13.18 -6.53 -5.70
CA ASP A 97 12.85 -7.72 -6.48
C ASP A 97 12.16 -8.83 -5.66
N ILE A 98 11.89 -8.57 -4.37
CA ILE A 98 11.18 -9.49 -3.48
C ILE A 98 9.70 -9.10 -3.46
N PHE A 99 8.85 -9.97 -4.01
CA PHE A 99 7.41 -9.71 -4.15
C PHE A 99 6.51 -10.49 -3.17
N VAL A 100 7.10 -11.42 -2.42
CA VAL A 100 6.50 -12.13 -1.29
C VAL A 100 7.44 -11.91 -0.12
N CYS A 101 6.97 -11.27 0.96
CA CYS A 101 7.83 -11.00 2.11
C CYS A 101 8.10 -12.29 2.89
N LYS A 102 9.29 -12.44 3.45
CA LYS A 102 9.64 -13.59 4.31
C LYS A 102 9.07 -13.44 5.73
N ASN A 103 9.11 -12.21 6.23
CA ASN A 103 8.60 -11.85 7.54
C ASN A 103 7.19 -11.24 7.42
N GLY A 104 6.20 -12.08 7.09
CA GLY A 104 4.82 -11.64 6.87
C GLY A 104 3.81 -12.36 7.75
N LEU A 105 2.61 -12.63 7.20
CA LEU A 105 1.56 -13.44 7.83
C LEU A 105 2.09 -14.81 8.24
N LYS A 106 2.92 -15.40 7.39
CA LYS A 106 3.73 -16.58 7.69
C LYS A 106 5.17 -16.15 7.86
N LYS A 107 5.82 -16.68 8.90
CA LYS A 107 7.26 -16.53 9.13
C LYS A 107 7.97 -17.66 8.41
N GLU A 108 8.63 -17.34 7.31
CA GLU A 108 9.48 -18.29 6.63
C GLU A 108 10.91 -18.12 7.16
N GLU A 109 11.40 -19.12 7.91
CA GLU A 109 12.81 -19.23 8.24
C GLU A 109 13.62 -19.58 6.99
N ILE A 110 14.88 -19.16 6.97
CA ILE A 110 15.83 -19.37 5.86
C ILE A 110 16.09 -20.87 5.65
#